data_AF-A0A8T7F7Z0-F1
#
_entry.id   AF-A0A8T7F7Z0-F1
#
_cell.length_a   1.000
_cell.length_b   1.000
_cell.length_c   1.000
_cell.angle_alpha   90.00
_cell.angle_beta   90.00
_cell.angle_gamma   90.00
#
_symmetry.space_group_name_H-M   'P 1'
#
loop_
_entity.id
_entity.type
_entity.pdbx_description
1 polymer ?
#
loop_
_entity_poly.entity_id
_entity_poly.type
_entity_poly.pdbx_seq_one_letter_code
_entity_poly.pdbx_strand_id
1 'polypeptide(L)'
;MTKSSILERWKLTEQELTIIIEENPSLRGFMLGYVGEYKLRALLMANPTVTSLEKPDDHDRRKGSKNDLIVTYKGYSFSVEVKSLQTNSIKKHPSDETLTGLAQVDASDRRTVTLSDGSKLGTTCLLAGDFDLLAINLFQFRQEWDFAFILNRDLPRSNSKKYTLFQRGELLATSIKITWPIEAPYELNPFDLFDRLIAEKK
;
A
#
# COMPACT_ATOMS: atom_id res chain seq x y z
N MET A 1 16.10 -14.40 -27.40
CA MET A 1 16.55 -15.37 -26.37
C MET A 1 15.64 -15.19 -25.17
N THR A 2 14.87 -16.21 -24.80
CA THR A 2 14.19 -16.26 -23.51
C THR A 2 15.27 -16.20 -22.44
N LYS A 3 15.26 -15.14 -21.61
CA LYS A 3 16.17 -15.05 -20.48
C LYS A 3 15.83 -16.20 -19.53
N SER A 4 16.84 -16.96 -19.12
CA SER A 4 16.71 -17.97 -18.05
C SER A 4 16.06 -17.36 -16.81
N SER A 5 15.23 -18.15 -16.13
CA SER A 5 14.53 -17.70 -14.91
C SER A 5 15.53 -17.34 -13.81
N ILE A 6 15.09 -16.60 -12.79
CA ILE A 6 15.97 -16.27 -11.66
C ILE A 6 16.42 -17.54 -10.92
N LEU A 7 15.53 -18.53 -10.81
CA LEU A 7 15.80 -19.83 -10.19
C LEU A 7 16.88 -20.61 -10.97
N GLU A 8 16.78 -20.65 -12.30
CA GLU A 8 17.79 -21.31 -13.14
C GLU A 8 19.15 -20.62 -13.03
N ARG A 9 19.17 -19.29 -13.09
CA ARG A 9 20.40 -18.49 -13.02
C ARG A 9 21.12 -18.63 -11.68
N TRP A 10 20.35 -18.75 -10.60
CA TRP A 10 20.89 -18.90 -9.25
C TRP A 10 21.08 -20.36 -8.83
N LYS A 11 20.68 -21.32 -9.69
CA LYS A 11 20.70 -22.76 -9.41
C LYS A 11 19.95 -23.11 -8.13
N LEU A 12 18.75 -22.54 -8.00
CA LEU A 12 17.90 -22.67 -6.83
C LEU A 12 16.62 -23.43 -7.22
N THR A 13 16.23 -24.39 -6.39
CA THR A 13 14.91 -25.02 -6.48
C THR A 13 13.83 -24.13 -5.84
N GLU A 14 12.57 -24.37 -6.20
CA GLU A 14 11.44 -23.67 -5.56
C GLU A 14 11.41 -23.92 -4.05
N GLN A 15 11.74 -25.14 -3.61
CA GLN A 15 11.76 -25.50 -2.18
C GLN A 15 12.86 -24.77 -1.41
N GLU A 16 14.05 -24.64 -1.97
CA GLU A 16 15.14 -23.87 -1.34
C GLU A 16 14.77 -22.39 -1.22
N LEU A 17 14.12 -21.81 -2.24
CA LEU A 17 13.62 -20.44 -2.14
C LEU A 17 12.59 -20.29 -1.03
N THR A 18 11.64 -21.22 -0.94
CA THR A 18 10.62 -21.24 0.11
C THR A 18 11.25 -21.28 1.50
N ILE A 19 12.23 -22.17 1.72
CA ILE A 19 12.95 -22.26 3.00
C ILE A 19 13.63 -20.91 3.33
N ILE A 20 14.36 -20.34 2.37
CA ILE A 20 15.04 -19.04 2.55
C ILE A 20 14.03 -17.95 2.93
N ILE A 21 12.86 -17.90 2.28
CA ILE A 21 11.84 -16.88 2.59
C ILE A 21 11.23 -17.12 3.97
N GLU A 22 10.87 -18.35 4.32
CA GLU A 22 10.22 -18.65 5.58
C GLU A 22 11.11 -18.44 6.80
N GLU A 23 12.40 -18.78 6.68
CA GLU A 23 13.41 -18.56 7.72
C GLU A 23 13.76 -17.07 7.91
N ASN A 24 13.39 -16.20 6.96
CA ASN A 24 13.74 -14.78 6.98
C ASN A 24 12.49 -13.87 6.94
N PRO A 25 11.85 -13.59 8.10
CA PRO A 25 10.62 -12.79 8.17
C PRO A 25 10.69 -11.42 7.48
N SER A 26 11.83 -10.73 7.58
CA SER A 26 12.04 -9.44 6.91
C SER A 26 12.05 -9.58 5.39
N LEU A 27 12.70 -10.62 4.85
CA LEU A 27 12.69 -10.93 3.43
C LEU A 27 11.28 -11.28 2.95
N ARG A 28 10.55 -12.11 3.71
CA ARG A 28 9.16 -12.45 3.39
C ARG A 28 8.27 -11.21 3.30
N GLY A 29 8.35 -10.30 4.28
CA GLY A 29 7.61 -9.04 4.24
C GLY A 29 7.97 -8.17 3.04
N PHE A 30 9.27 -8.03 2.76
CA PHE A 30 9.77 -7.28 1.61
C PHE A 30 9.29 -7.85 0.28
N MET A 31 9.39 -9.18 0.10
CA MET A 31 8.91 -9.85 -1.11
C MET A 31 7.40 -9.73 -1.28
N LEU A 32 6.62 -9.88 -0.21
CA LEU A 32 5.17 -9.67 -0.26
C LEU A 32 4.79 -8.27 -0.73
N GLY A 33 5.59 -7.24 -0.40
CA GLY A 33 5.45 -5.89 -0.94
C GLY A 33 5.53 -5.87 -2.47
N TYR A 34 6.65 -6.34 -3.04
CA TYR A 34 6.84 -6.36 -4.50
C TYR A 34 5.83 -7.25 -5.23
N VAL A 35 5.49 -8.40 -4.67
CA VAL A 35 4.47 -9.27 -5.27
C VAL A 35 3.10 -8.61 -5.20
N GLY A 36 2.76 -7.94 -4.10
CA GLY A 36 1.55 -7.15 -3.95
C GLY A 36 1.44 -6.06 -5.02
N GLU A 37 2.48 -5.26 -5.24
CA GLU A 37 2.51 -4.27 -6.33
C GLU A 37 2.33 -4.90 -7.71
N TYR A 38 2.99 -6.03 -7.98
CA TYR A 38 2.84 -6.74 -9.25
C TYR A 38 1.39 -7.23 -9.46
N LYS A 39 0.79 -7.82 -8.42
CA LYS A 39 -0.58 -8.35 -8.46
C LYS A 39 -1.62 -7.24 -8.58
N LEU A 40 -1.43 -6.12 -7.88
CA LEU A 40 -2.29 -4.96 -8.03
C LEU A 40 -2.26 -4.40 -9.45
N ARG A 41 -1.08 -4.29 -10.07
CA ARG A 41 -0.98 -3.82 -11.46
C ARG A 41 -1.73 -4.75 -12.43
N ALA A 42 -1.60 -6.06 -12.25
CA ALA A 42 -2.35 -7.03 -13.07
C ALA A 42 -3.87 -6.87 -12.88
N LEU A 43 -4.34 -6.68 -11.64
CA LEU A 43 -5.75 -6.43 -11.32
C LEU A 43 -6.25 -5.16 -12.00
N LEU A 44 -5.52 -4.05 -11.91
CA LEU A 44 -5.92 -2.78 -12.49
C LEU A 44 -5.91 -2.82 -14.03
N MET A 45 -4.91 -3.44 -14.66
CA MET A 45 -4.84 -3.60 -16.12
C MET A 45 -5.94 -4.48 -16.71
N ALA A 46 -6.58 -5.33 -15.90
CA ALA A 46 -7.72 -6.12 -16.38
C ALA A 46 -8.93 -5.24 -16.74
N ASN A 47 -8.98 -3.99 -16.25
CA ASN A 47 -9.99 -3.03 -16.65
C ASN A 47 -9.53 -2.25 -17.90
N PRO A 48 -10.26 -2.33 -19.04
CA PRO A 48 -9.87 -1.69 -20.30
C PRO A 48 -9.88 -0.16 -20.24
N THR A 49 -10.47 0.43 -19.21
CA THR A 49 -10.51 1.88 -18.98
C THR A 49 -9.20 2.40 -18.36
N VAL A 50 -8.38 1.51 -17.82
CA VAL A 50 -7.01 1.83 -17.39
C VAL A 50 -6.13 1.87 -18.62
N THR A 51 -5.59 3.05 -18.94
CA THR A 51 -4.81 3.28 -20.16
C THR A 51 -3.30 3.28 -19.90
N SER A 52 -2.87 3.46 -18.65
CA SER A 52 -1.46 3.44 -18.27
C SER A 52 -1.27 3.08 -16.80
N LEU A 53 -0.19 2.35 -16.51
CA LEU A 53 0.35 2.09 -15.18
C LEU A 53 1.84 2.37 -15.16
N GLU A 54 2.27 3.32 -14.34
CA GLU A 54 3.66 3.72 -14.19
C GLU A 54 4.13 3.46 -12.76
N LYS A 55 5.26 2.74 -12.60
CA LYS A 55 5.97 2.67 -11.33
C LYS A 55 7.06 3.75 -11.33
N PRO A 56 6.98 4.75 -10.43
CA PRO A 56 8.04 5.76 -10.31
C PRO A 56 9.39 5.12 -9.97
N ASP A 57 10.49 5.72 -10.44
CA ASP A 57 11.84 5.21 -10.16
C ASP A 57 12.23 5.44 -8.68
N ASP A 58 12.48 4.34 -7.97
CA ASP A 58 12.94 4.30 -6.58
C ASP A 58 14.31 4.99 -6.36
N HIS A 59 15.04 5.36 -7.42
CA HIS A 59 16.29 6.11 -7.32
C HIS A 59 16.16 7.61 -7.61
N ASP A 60 15.05 8.09 -8.17
CA ASP A 60 14.86 9.53 -8.38
C ASP A 60 14.36 10.21 -7.10
N ARG A 61 15.28 10.79 -6.33
CA ARG A 61 15.01 11.49 -5.06
C ARG A 61 14.54 12.94 -5.23
N ARG A 62 14.32 13.41 -6.46
CA ARG A 62 14.02 14.82 -6.75
C ARG A 62 12.55 15.21 -6.50
N LYS A 63 11.65 14.24 -6.28
CA LYS A 63 10.23 14.47 -5.99
C LYS A 63 9.89 13.89 -4.61
N GLY A 64 9.42 14.75 -3.71
CA GLY A 64 9.32 14.51 -2.26
C GLY A 64 8.32 13.43 -1.77
N SER A 65 7.64 12.71 -2.66
CA SER A 65 6.85 11.52 -2.34
C SER A 65 6.97 10.51 -3.48
N LYS A 66 7.34 9.26 -3.14
CA LYS A 66 7.32 8.13 -4.07
C LYS A 66 6.08 7.34 -3.75
N ASN A 67 5.07 7.51 -4.58
CA ASN A 67 3.90 6.64 -4.56
C ASN A 67 4.29 5.36 -5.33
N ASP A 68 3.82 4.21 -4.87
CA ASP A 68 4.21 2.92 -5.46
C ASP A 68 3.74 2.76 -6.92
N LEU A 69 2.62 3.41 -7.27
CA LEU A 69 2.01 3.31 -8.59
C LEU A 69 1.28 4.59 -9.00
N ILE A 70 1.40 4.97 -10.27
CA ILE A 70 0.55 5.98 -10.91
C ILE A 70 -0.35 5.28 -11.93
N VAL A 71 -1.66 5.49 -11.82
CA VAL A 71 -2.70 4.88 -12.65
C VAL A 71 -3.36 5.95 -13.50
N THR A 72 -3.46 5.74 -14.82
CA THR A 72 -4.31 6.57 -15.67
C THR A 72 -5.62 5.85 -15.96
N TYR A 73 -6.73 6.43 -15.53
CA TYR A 73 -8.08 5.89 -15.63
C TYR A 73 -9.05 6.98 -16.09
N LYS A 74 -9.83 6.72 -17.16
CA LYS A 74 -10.74 7.70 -17.79
C LYS A 74 -10.08 9.06 -18.13
N GLY A 75 -8.79 9.04 -18.45
CA GLY A 75 -8.00 10.26 -18.75
C GLY A 75 -7.53 11.04 -17.52
N TYR A 76 -7.80 10.57 -16.31
CA TYR A 76 -7.29 11.14 -15.06
C TYR A 76 -6.16 10.28 -14.50
N SER A 77 -5.15 10.93 -13.92
CA SER A 77 -4.07 10.25 -13.22
C SER A 77 -4.33 10.23 -11.72
N PHE A 78 -4.11 9.06 -11.12
CA PHE A 78 -4.22 8.79 -9.68
C PHE A 78 -2.94 8.16 -9.16
N SER A 79 -2.56 8.57 -7.97
CA SER A 79 -1.46 8.02 -7.22
C SER A 79 -1.94 6.99 -6.20
N VAL A 80 -1.29 5.83 -6.19
CA VAL A 80 -1.66 4.70 -5.35
C VAL A 80 -0.47 4.26 -4.52
N GLU A 81 -0.66 4.20 -3.21
CA GLU A 81 0.25 3.59 -2.26
C GLU A 81 -0.17 2.12 -2.03
N VAL A 82 0.78 1.20 -1.94
CA VAL A 82 0.52 -0.24 -1.77
C VAL A 82 1.14 -0.70 -0.46
N LYS A 83 0.31 -1.26 0.42
CA LYS A 83 0.77 -1.88 1.69
C LYS A 83 0.24 -3.29 1.81
N SER A 84 0.87 -4.09 2.66
CA SER A 84 0.44 -5.45 2.98
C SER A 84 0.11 -5.58 4.46
N LEU A 85 -0.78 -6.51 4.78
CA LEU A 85 -1.03 -6.87 6.17
C LEU A 85 0.22 -7.44 6.84
N GLN A 86 0.44 -7.06 8.09
CA GLN A 86 1.49 -7.63 8.91
C GLN A 86 1.09 -9.04 9.35
N THR A 87 1.84 -10.06 8.91
CA THR A 87 1.56 -11.48 9.23
C THR A 87 1.31 -11.73 10.72
N ASN A 88 2.12 -11.12 11.59
CA ASN A 88 2.02 -11.33 13.04
C ASN A 88 0.88 -10.53 13.71
N SER A 89 0.15 -9.71 12.95
CA SER A 89 -0.98 -8.93 13.46
C SER A 89 -2.33 -9.62 13.26
N ILE A 90 -2.37 -10.70 12.49
CA ILE A 90 -3.61 -11.37 12.11
C ILE A 90 -4.23 -12.06 13.34
N LYS A 91 -5.49 -11.76 13.61
CA LYS A 91 -6.28 -12.38 14.68
C LYS A 91 -7.59 -12.89 14.08
N LYS A 92 -7.90 -14.16 14.36
CA LYS A 92 -9.18 -14.79 14.04
C LYS A 92 -10.10 -14.73 15.26
N HIS A 93 -11.30 -14.18 15.07
CA HIS A 93 -12.32 -14.10 16.11
C HIS A 93 -13.20 -15.35 16.03
N PRO A 94 -13.23 -16.21 17.07
CA PRO A 94 -13.93 -17.49 17.00
C PRO A 94 -15.46 -17.39 16.95
N SER A 95 -16.03 -16.25 17.37
CA SER A 95 -17.47 -16.07 17.53
C SER A 95 -18.22 -15.81 16.21
N ASP A 96 -17.54 -15.25 15.22
CA ASP A 96 -18.17 -14.71 14.01
C ASP A 96 -17.32 -14.90 12.74
N GLU A 97 -16.28 -15.74 12.81
CA GLU A 97 -15.30 -15.98 11.73
C GLU A 97 -14.58 -14.73 11.21
N THR A 98 -14.70 -13.59 11.90
CA THR A 98 -14.07 -12.34 11.50
C THR A 98 -12.56 -12.43 11.66
N LEU A 99 -11.83 -11.92 10.67
CA LEU A 99 -10.39 -11.71 10.78
C LEU A 99 -10.13 -10.25 11.05
N THR A 100 -9.09 -9.95 11.82
CA THR A 100 -8.57 -8.58 11.98
C THR A 100 -7.07 -8.58 11.75
N GLY A 101 -6.58 -7.51 11.14
CA GLY A 101 -5.17 -7.33 10.85
C GLY A 101 -4.78 -5.86 10.89
N LEU A 102 -3.48 -5.62 10.92
CA LEU A 102 -2.88 -4.30 10.82
C LEU A 102 -2.09 -4.20 9.51
N ALA A 103 -2.26 -3.08 8.82
CA ALA A 103 -1.35 -2.66 7.75
C ALA A 103 -0.52 -1.47 8.28
N GLN A 104 0.78 -1.49 8.03
CA GLN A 104 1.68 -0.38 8.35
C GLN A 104 1.66 0.63 7.20
N VAL A 105 1.36 1.89 7.51
CA VAL A 105 1.15 2.99 6.54
C VAL A 105 2.11 4.13 6.86
N ASP A 106 3.39 3.80 6.93
CA ASP A 106 4.47 4.76 7.06
C ASP A 106 5.60 4.43 6.07
N ALA A 107 6.55 5.35 5.97
CA ALA A 107 7.76 5.20 5.19
C ALA A 107 8.67 4.12 5.79
N SER A 108 9.42 3.41 4.94
CA SER A 108 10.48 2.49 5.38
C SER A 108 11.53 3.20 6.26
N ASP A 109 11.86 4.44 5.91
CA ASP A 109 12.92 5.21 6.53
C ASP A 109 12.43 6.59 6.99
N ARG A 110 13.06 7.10 8.05
CA ARG A 110 12.81 8.44 8.54
C ARG A 110 13.26 9.46 7.50
N ARG A 111 12.35 10.34 7.10
CA ARG A 111 12.58 11.41 6.11
C ARG A 111 12.15 12.77 6.65
N THR A 112 12.66 13.83 6.03
CA THR A 112 12.18 15.18 6.29
C THR A 112 11.03 15.48 5.35
N VAL A 113 9.85 15.76 5.90
CA VAL A 113 8.68 16.24 5.15
C VAL A 113 8.50 17.74 5.38
N THR A 114 7.85 18.42 4.43
CA THR A 114 7.45 19.83 4.56
C THR A 114 5.94 19.87 4.76
N LEU A 115 5.48 20.50 5.84
CA LEU A 115 4.07 20.61 6.19
C LEU A 115 3.43 21.81 5.47
N SER A 116 2.10 21.93 5.50
CA SER A 116 1.38 23.03 4.84
C SER A 116 1.72 24.43 5.37
N ASP A 117 2.22 24.56 6.59
CA ASP A 117 2.73 25.83 7.15
C ASP A 117 4.17 26.15 6.71
N GLY A 118 4.78 25.31 5.86
CA GLY A 118 6.16 25.42 5.40
C GLY A 118 7.20 24.89 6.39
N SER A 119 6.80 24.47 7.60
CA SER A 119 7.72 23.88 8.57
C SER A 119 8.20 22.50 8.12
N LYS A 120 9.40 22.10 8.58
CA LYS A 120 10.02 20.82 8.25
C LYS A 120 10.00 19.89 9.45
N LEU A 121 9.68 18.61 9.21
CA LEU A 121 9.57 17.60 10.26
C LEU A 121 10.26 16.30 9.84
N GLY A 122 11.15 15.79 10.68
CA GLY A 122 11.75 14.46 10.50
C GLY A 122 10.83 13.37 11.04
N THR A 123 10.24 12.54 10.18
CA THR A 123 9.21 11.54 10.53
C THR A 123 9.22 10.33 9.59
N THR A 124 8.61 9.22 10.00
CA THR A 124 8.27 8.10 9.09
C THR A 124 6.83 8.21 8.57
N CYS A 125 5.93 8.91 9.27
CA CYS A 125 4.54 9.06 8.82
C CYS A 125 4.47 9.68 7.42
N LEU A 126 3.57 9.15 6.59
CA LEU A 126 3.19 9.76 5.31
C LEU A 126 2.33 11.01 5.56
N LEU A 127 2.35 11.98 4.65
CA LEU A 127 1.47 13.14 4.77
C LEU A 127 0.05 12.78 4.30
N ALA A 128 -0.91 13.43 4.92
CA ALA A 128 -2.24 13.58 4.40
C ALA A 128 -2.20 14.21 3.00
N GLY A 129 -2.81 13.56 2.01
CA GLY A 129 -2.85 14.01 0.62
C GLY A 129 -1.62 13.66 -0.23
N ASP A 130 -0.62 12.94 0.29
CA ASP A 130 0.58 12.54 -0.50
C ASP A 130 0.25 11.59 -1.66
N PHE A 131 -0.85 10.86 -1.55
CA PHE A 131 -1.39 9.96 -2.56
C PHE A 131 -2.92 10.02 -2.57
N ASP A 132 -3.54 9.52 -3.64
CA ASP A 132 -5.01 9.52 -3.77
C ASP A 132 -5.63 8.31 -3.06
N LEU A 133 -5.05 7.12 -3.28
CA LEU A 133 -5.60 5.84 -2.84
C LEU A 133 -4.56 4.97 -2.12
N LEU A 134 -4.95 4.30 -1.04
CA LEU A 134 -4.18 3.20 -0.46
C LEU A 134 -4.80 1.86 -0.87
N ALA A 135 -3.98 0.98 -1.42
CA ALA A 135 -4.31 -0.42 -1.71
C ALA A 135 -3.65 -1.34 -0.66
N ILE A 136 -4.46 -2.10 0.06
CA ILE A 136 -4.02 -2.99 1.14
C ILE A 136 -4.16 -4.43 0.65
N ASN A 137 -3.05 -5.09 0.41
CA ASN A 137 -2.99 -6.51 0.08
C ASN A 137 -3.51 -7.36 1.25
N LEU A 138 -4.56 -8.15 0.98
CA LEU A 138 -5.29 -8.98 1.93
C LEU A 138 -4.82 -10.45 1.97
N PHE A 139 -3.73 -10.79 1.26
CA PHE A 139 -3.22 -12.16 1.14
C PHE A 139 -3.11 -12.87 2.50
N GLN A 140 -2.78 -12.16 3.58
CA GLN A 140 -2.59 -12.78 4.91
C GLN A 140 -3.89 -13.22 5.59
N PHE A 141 -5.05 -12.77 5.11
CA PHE A 141 -6.33 -13.23 5.62
C PHE A 141 -6.76 -14.56 5.01
N ARG A 142 -6.63 -14.72 3.68
CA ARG A 142 -7.26 -15.84 2.95
C ARG A 142 -6.35 -16.59 2.00
N GLN A 143 -5.09 -16.19 1.86
CA GLN A 143 -4.16 -16.70 0.84
C GLN A 143 -4.66 -16.46 -0.60
N GLU A 144 -5.43 -15.40 -0.79
CA GLU A 144 -5.94 -14.94 -2.09
C GLU A 144 -5.42 -13.52 -2.38
N TRP A 145 -5.13 -13.23 -3.65
CA TRP A 145 -4.60 -11.93 -4.07
C TRP A 145 -5.73 -10.91 -4.24
N ASP A 146 -6.29 -10.49 -3.11
CA ASP A 146 -7.28 -9.43 -3.03
C ASP A 146 -6.73 -8.19 -2.36
N PHE A 147 -7.42 -7.08 -2.59
CA PHE A 147 -7.07 -5.79 -2.06
C PHE A 147 -8.29 -5.11 -1.47
N ALA A 148 -8.09 -4.45 -0.34
CA ALA A 148 -9.01 -3.42 0.14
C ALA A 148 -8.44 -2.05 -0.22
N PHE A 149 -9.32 -1.13 -0.57
CA PHE A 149 -8.99 0.19 -1.05
C PHE A 149 -9.61 1.24 -0.14
N ILE A 150 -8.89 2.32 0.12
CA ILE A 150 -9.37 3.45 0.90
C ILE A 150 -8.74 4.74 0.37
N LEU A 151 -9.53 5.81 0.31
CA LEU A 151 -9.03 7.13 -0.08
C LEU A 151 -8.11 7.69 1.01
N ASN A 152 -7.08 8.42 0.62
CA ASN A 152 -6.14 9.00 1.57
C ASN A 152 -6.83 9.91 2.61
N ARG A 153 -7.83 10.67 2.19
CA ARG A 153 -8.59 11.55 3.09
C ARG A 153 -9.38 10.80 4.16
N ASP A 154 -9.70 9.53 3.94
CA ASP A 154 -10.47 8.70 4.86
C ASP A 154 -9.54 7.90 5.81
N LEU A 155 -8.21 7.99 5.61
CA LEU A 155 -7.23 7.38 6.50
C LEU A 155 -7.16 8.12 7.84
N PRO A 156 -7.00 7.38 8.96
CA PRO A 156 -6.85 7.99 10.26
C PRO A 156 -5.58 8.85 10.33
N ARG A 157 -5.69 9.97 11.04
CA ARG A 157 -4.57 10.86 11.34
C ARG A 157 -3.75 10.35 12.52
N SER A 158 -2.50 10.78 12.59
CA SER A 158 -1.59 10.44 13.67
C SER A 158 -2.13 10.95 15.01
N ASN A 159 -2.22 10.07 16.00
CA ASN A 159 -2.61 10.43 17.38
C ASN A 159 -1.39 10.55 18.32
N SER A 160 -0.18 10.44 17.79
CA SER A 160 1.03 10.35 18.60
C SER A 160 1.29 11.64 19.37
N LYS A 161 1.46 11.51 20.69
CA LYS A 161 1.68 12.65 21.59
C LYS A 161 2.97 13.44 21.30
N LYS A 162 3.90 12.87 20.54
CA LYS A 162 5.15 13.52 20.12
C LYS A 162 4.96 14.63 19.10
N TYR A 163 3.83 14.67 18.40
CA TYR A 163 3.49 15.69 17.41
C TYR A 163 2.55 16.75 17.99
N THR A 164 2.65 17.99 17.52
CA THR A 164 1.69 19.06 17.81
C THR A 164 0.32 18.75 17.19
N LEU A 165 -0.75 19.43 17.63
CA LEU A 165 -2.09 19.22 17.04
C LEU A 165 -2.11 19.51 15.54
N PHE A 166 -1.42 20.57 15.10
CA PHE A 166 -1.24 20.88 13.70
C PHE A 166 -0.54 19.74 12.94
N GLN A 167 0.62 19.28 13.42
CA GLN A 167 1.35 18.17 12.81
C GLN A 167 0.53 16.88 12.74
N ARG A 168 -0.28 16.59 13.76
CA ARG A 168 -1.17 15.42 13.75
C ARG A 168 -2.21 15.50 12.63
N GLY A 169 -2.75 16.68 12.34
CA GLY A 169 -3.69 16.87 11.24
C GLY A 169 -3.10 16.59 9.85
N GLU A 170 -1.78 16.82 9.71
CA GLU A 170 -1.03 16.67 8.46
C GLU A 170 -0.44 15.26 8.26
N LEU A 171 -0.34 14.45 9.32
CA LEU A 171 0.32 13.15 9.28
C LEU A 171 -0.71 12.02 9.36
N LEU A 172 -0.54 11.00 8.52
CA LEU A 172 -1.29 9.75 8.64
C LEU A 172 -0.84 8.95 9.86
N ALA A 173 -1.75 8.16 10.42
CA ALA A 173 -1.39 7.14 11.41
C ALA A 173 -0.47 6.10 10.78
N THR A 174 0.55 5.64 11.50
CA THR A 174 1.53 4.67 10.99
C THR A 174 0.96 3.26 10.83
N SER A 175 -0.23 3.00 11.37
CA SER A 175 -0.88 1.69 11.25
C SER A 175 -2.39 1.87 11.20
N ILE A 176 -3.03 1.06 10.37
CA ILE A 176 -4.48 1.02 10.22
C ILE A 176 -4.99 -0.39 10.49
N LYS A 177 -6.16 -0.48 11.11
CA LYS A 177 -6.85 -1.75 11.34
C LYS A 177 -7.79 -2.02 10.18
N ILE A 178 -7.81 -3.27 9.74
CA ILE A 178 -8.74 -3.78 8.76
C ILE A 178 -9.33 -5.13 9.23
N THR A 179 -10.54 -5.41 8.80
CA THR A 179 -11.28 -6.63 9.09
C THR A 179 -11.45 -7.46 7.82
N TRP A 180 -11.78 -8.74 7.98
CA TRP A 180 -12.47 -9.53 6.97
C TRP A 180 -13.74 -10.12 7.59
N PRO A 181 -14.95 -9.96 7.02
CA PRO A 181 -15.25 -9.23 5.78
C PRO A 181 -14.85 -7.75 5.80
N ILE A 182 -14.65 -7.17 4.61
CA ILE A 182 -14.28 -5.75 4.48
C ILE A 182 -15.49 -4.87 4.84
N GLU A 183 -15.22 -3.85 5.66
CA GLU A 183 -16.22 -2.87 6.12
C GLU A 183 -15.79 -1.45 5.73
N ALA A 184 -16.74 -0.52 5.70
CA ALA A 184 -16.46 0.89 5.49
C ALA A 184 -15.41 1.42 6.51
N PRO A 185 -14.53 2.36 6.10
CA PRO A 185 -14.49 3.07 4.83
C PRO A 185 -13.72 2.32 3.71
N TYR A 186 -13.37 1.05 3.91
CA TYR A 186 -12.68 0.28 2.90
C TYR A 186 -13.65 -0.26 1.85
N GLU A 187 -13.19 -0.29 0.59
CA GLU A 187 -13.95 -0.81 -0.55
C GLU A 187 -13.13 -1.87 -1.28
N LEU A 188 -13.79 -2.84 -1.91
CA LEU A 188 -13.12 -3.89 -2.69
C LEU A 188 -12.90 -3.52 -4.16
N ASN A 189 -13.59 -2.48 -4.65
CA ASN A 189 -13.50 -2.03 -6.02
C ASN A 189 -12.77 -0.67 -6.08
N PRO A 190 -11.56 -0.58 -6.65
CA PRO A 190 -10.83 0.68 -6.75
C PRO A 190 -11.47 1.66 -7.75
N PHE A 191 -12.24 1.16 -8.72
CA PHE A 191 -12.79 2.01 -9.79
C PHE A 191 -13.91 2.92 -9.29
N ASP A 192 -14.70 2.47 -8.31
CA ASP A 192 -15.73 3.30 -7.68
C ASP A 192 -15.11 4.49 -6.93
N LEU A 193 -13.94 4.27 -6.33
CA LEU A 193 -13.15 5.31 -5.66
C LEU A 193 -12.52 6.27 -6.67
N PHE A 194 -12.00 5.78 -7.80
CA PHE A 194 -11.52 6.66 -8.87
C PHE A 194 -12.65 7.51 -9.46
N ASP A 195 -13.82 6.92 -9.70
CA ASP A 195 -14.99 7.65 -10.20
C ASP A 195 -15.45 8.75 -9.22
N ARG A 196 -15.39 8.48 -7.91
CA ARG A 196 -15.65 9.48 -6.86
C ARG A 196 -14.65 10.64 -6.93
N LEU A 197 -13.35 10.35 -7.06
CA LEU A 197 -12.31 11.37 -7.20
C LEU A 197 -12.46 12.18 -8.51
N ILE A 198 -12.96 11.58 -9.59
CA ILE A 198 -13.26 12.31 -10.84
C ILE A 198 -14.42 13.27 -10.63
N ALA A 199 -15.49 12.81 -9.98
CA ALA A 199 -16.69 13.61 -9.74
C ALA A 199 -16.41 14.86 -8.90
N GLU A 200 -15.47 14.78 -7.96
CA GLU A 200 -15.05 15.91 -7.12
C GLU A 200 -14.19 16.96 -7.83
N LYS A 201 -13.59 16.61 -8.97
CA LYS A 201 -12.81 17.52 -9.81
C LYS A 201 -13.67 18.30 -10.80
N LYS A 202 -14.96 17.99 -10.90
CA LYS A 202 -15.94 18.66 -11.77
C LYS A 202 -16.70 19.72 -10.99
#